data_AF-A0A512UDA7-F1
#
_entry.id   AF-A0A512UDA7-F1
#
_cell.length_a   1.000
_cell.length_b   1.000
_cell.length_c   1.000
_cell.angle_alpha   90.00
_cell.angle_beta   90.00
_cell.angle_gamma   90.00
#
_symmetry.space_group_name_H-M   'P 1'
#
loop_
_entity.id
_entity.type
_entity.pdbx_description
1 polymer ?
#
loop_
_entity_poly.entity_id
_entity_poly.type
_entity_poly.pdbx_seq_one_letter_code
_entity_poly.pdbx_strand_id
1 'polypeptide(L)'
;MNLEVDVDEADVAVLSQHLSRSKELFSSINTSLLMITSKTSTASQSIRPVFAEIDALNQKKSSIEEGLALLQDVSHYSSKAADAQRTLASSIDAVGVGKYLICLESSKVLVKEMKQKIRDFDGVVVGFANAVDKAETSVVSYFAGILGKIDMNTGSVPRQADAVVILSFFAKQNNLRTAYDALERTLGSNMSQKLAPLEATCSIQKRAPNMPYEKGSTGLTELAAQLLKCVQVLKTACDQLQVSGSSVLRNTVAKYMESRFRSVISKYNKQLDTQALATQDLGVLDVLDQLKGLNDGLRAFKLDFDTFPGVVGEYQALVLRSQGLFVEWAKYVEARVSQIERFNEHSIPEVVVDVLSKIRRISEFDSLYTLMKDKKLGSWLDVKPPLRFVTVYTSVVQGAEAQAENHTAFLVSSFLSDLIDELMVNIEINLKEQSNETNVRKSTQGFMLVRSSVMIETIVNRSDPLYQKLGSIGIERLHRLKNRFLKVFLDDWSHASYIIIRDMTQITTTNALHGGQNSAKEKDQIKDLFRNFNESFDEALRQYEKFNIQEKDLRSYLGSEIKKLIINAYNKLYDKYGSGEFTKNRSKYIKYDKMQFERLLNERL
;
A
#
# COMPACT_ATOMS: atom_id res chain seq x y z
N MET A 1 -117.31 98.33 -77.64
CA MET A 1 -116.01 98.67 -78.26
C MET A 1 -114.96 98.63 -77.16
N ASN A 2 -113.79 98.05 -77.43
CA ASN A 2 -112.69 97.84 -76.48
C ASN A 2 -112.32 99.07 -75.64
N LEU A 3 -111.90 98.81 -74.41
CA LEU A 3 -111.09 99.70 -73.57
C LEU A 3 -109.70 99.05 -73.42
N GLU A 4 -108.66 99.81 -73.75
CA GLU A 4 -107.23 99.50 -73.54
C GLU A 4 -106.80 99.76 -72.10
N VAL A 5 -105.72 99.09 -71.67
CA VAL A 5 -105.05 99.18 -70.36
C VAL A 5 -103.52 99.30 -70.56
N ASP A 6 -102.86 99.99 -69.62
CA ASP A 6 -101.51 100.58 -69.62
C ASP A 6 -100.35 99.62 -69.19
N VAL A 7 -99.09 99.95 -69.53
CA VAL A 7 -97.93 99.04 -69.71
C VAL A 7 -96.93 98.99 -68.52
N ASP A 8 -96.89 99.99 -67.64
CA ASP A 8 -95.85 100.09 -66.58
C ASP A 8 -95.98 99.04 -65.44
N GLU A 9 -97.18 98.49 -65.24
CA GLU A 9 -97.43 97.46 -64.23
C GLU A 9 -96.82 96.10 -64.62
N ALA A 10 -96.57 95.88 -65.93
CA ALA A 10 -96.01 94.63 -66.43
C ALA A 10 -94.52 94.48 -66.08
N ASP A 11 -93.72 95.53 -66.13
CA ASP A 11 -92.26 95.44 -65.94
C ASP A 11 -91.86 95.20 -64.48
N VAL A 12 -92.57 95.81 -63.53
CA VAL A 12 -92.36 95.58 -62.08
C VAL A 12 -92.74 94.14 -61.70
N ALA A 13 -93.79 93.60 -62.32
CA ALA A 13 -94.18 92.20 -62.13
C ALA A 13 -93.10 91.24 -62.63
N VAL A 14 -92.53 91.50 -63.82
CA VAL A 14 -91.47 90.66 -64.43
C VAL A 14 -90.19 90.65 -63.58
N LEU A 15 -89.73 91.79 -63.05
CA LEU A 15 -88.54 91.84 -62.19
C LEU A 15 -88.73 91.10 -60.85
N SER A 16 -89.92 91.21 -60.24
CA SER A 16 -90.25 90.44 -59.03
C SER A 16 -90.26 88.93 -59.31
N GLN A 17 -90.72 88.53 -60.50
CA GLN A 17 -90.75 87.15 -60.95
C GLN A 17 -89.34 86.59 -61.18
N HIS A 18 -88.42 87.40 -61.72
CA HIS A 18 -87.01 87.00 -61.86
C HIS A 18 -86.29 86.84 -60.51
N LEU A 19 -86.55 87.74 -59.55
CA LEU A 19 -85.96 87.64 -58.21
C LEU A 19 -86.51 86.40 -57.45
N SER A 20 -87.81 86.13 -57.59
CA SER A 20 -88.45 84.91 -57.06
C SER A 20 -87.82 83.65 -57.66
N ARG A 21 -87.66 83.59 -58.98
CA ARG A 21 -87.01 82.47 -59.68
C ARG A 21 -85.56 82.24 -59.24
N SER A 22 -84.80 83.30 -59.02
CA SER A 22 -83.40 83.18 -58.57
C SER A 22 -83.33 82.66 -57.13
N LYS A 23 -84.28 83.05 -56.27
CA LYS A 23 -84.39 82.56 -54.88
C LYS A 23 -84.80 81.07 -54.84
N GLU A 24 -85.69 80.65 -55.75
CA GLU A 24 -86.04 79.25 -55.94
C GLU A 24 -84.85 78.41 -56.43
N LEU A 25 -84.05 78.93 -57.37
CA LEU A 25 -82.83 78.26 -57.85
C LEU A 25 -81.78 78.09 -56.75
N PHE A 26 -81.52 79.13 -55.95
CA PHE A 26 -80.61 79.02 -54.80
C PHE A 26 -81.13 78.05 -53.74
N SER A 27 -82.44 78.05 -53.49
CA SER A 27 -83.07 77.06 -52.62
C SER A 27 -82.91 75.63 -53.15
N SER A 28 -83.09 75.43 -54.46
CA SER A 28 -82.91 74.13 -55.13
C SER A 28 -81.45 73.65 -55.08
N ILE A 29 -80.48 74.54 -55.32
CA ILE A 29 -79.04 74.22 -55.24
C ILE A 29 -78.66 73.86 -53.80
N ASN A 30 -79.12 74.62 -52.80
CA ASN A 30 -78.85 74.32 -51.40
C ASN A 30 -79.46 72.98 -50.98
N THR A 31 -80.68 72.70 -51.44
CA THR A 31 -81.35 71.41 -51.21
C THR A 31 -80.60 70.25 -51.88
N SER A 32 -80.08 70.46 -53.08
CA SER A 32 -79.28 69.48 -53.82
C SER A 32 -77.93 69.20 -53.17
N LEU A 33 -77.24 70.24 -52.68
CA LEU A 33 -75.98 70.11 -51.95
C LEU A 33 -76.18 69.41 -50.59
N LEU A 34 -77.25 69.73 -49.88
CA LEU A 34 -77.63 69.03 -48.64
C LEU A 34 -77.97 67.56 -48.93
N MET A 35 -78.66 67.27 -50.02
CA MET A 35 -78.93 65.89 -50.46
C MET A 35 -77.66 65.13 -50.84
N ILE A 36 -76.72 65.73 -51.58
CA ILE A 36 -75.46 65.07 -51.94
C ILE A 36 -74.58 64.85 -50.71
N THR A 37 -74.48 65.85 -49.82
CA THR A 37 -73.71 65.74 -48.57
C THR A 37 -74.31 64.68 -47.67
N SER A 38 -75.64 64.65 -47.54
CA SER A 38 -76.39 63.60 -46.85
C SER A 38 -76.08 62.23 -47.44
N LYS A 39 -76.29 62.04 -48.76
CA LYS A 39 -76.03 60.76 -49.43
C LYS A 39 -74.58 60.31 -49.34
N THR A 40 -73.62 61.23 -49.43
CA THR A 40 -72.18 60.94 -49.32
C THR A 40 -71.80 60.57 -47.89
N SER A 41 -72.37 61.25 -46.89
CA SER A 41 -72.20 60.92 -45.48
C SER A 41 -72.80 59.56 -45.15
N THR A 42 -74.02 59.28 -45.61
CA THR A 42 -74.68 57.97 -45.44
C THR A 42 -73.92 56.86 -46.18
N ALA A 43 -73.41 57.11 -47.39
CA ALA A 43 -72.56 56.15 -48.11
C ALA A 43 -71.21 55.93 -47.42
N SER A 44 -70.59 56.98 -46.88
CA SER A 44 -69.36 56.85 -46.09
C SER A 44 -69.60 56.07 -44.79
N GLN A 45 -70.75 56.29 -44.14
CA GLN A 45 -71.13 55.56 -42.93
C GLN A 45 -71.48 54.10 -43.23
N SER A 46 -71.98 53.77 -44.43
CA SER A 46 -72.29 52.39 -44.81
C SER A 46 -71.10 51.62 -45.39
N ILE A 47 -70.18 52.28 -46.09
CA ILE A 47 -69.01 51.63 -46.71
C ILE A 47 -67.89 51.37 -45.71
N ARG A 48 -67.66 52.27 -44.75
CA ARG A 48 -66.60 52.12 -43.74
C ARG A 48 -66.72 50.84 -42.89
N PRO A 49 -67.91 50.42 -42.40
CA PRO A 49 -68.05 49.14 -41.71
C PRO A 49 -67.84 47.94 -42.65
N VAL A 50 -68.18 48.05 -43.95
CA VAL A 50 -67.93 46.97 -44.92
C VAL A 50 -66.43 46.75 -45.15
N PHE A 51 -65.62 47.81 -45.27
CA PHE A 51 -64.16 47.65 -45.33
C PHE A 51 -63.58 47.10 -44.02
N ALA A 52 -64.10 47.53 -42.87
CA ALA A 52 -63.70 46.97 -41.58
C ALA A 52 -64.06 45.47 -41.47
N GLU A 53 -65.22 45.04 -42.00
CA GLU A 53 -65.59 43.62 -42.09
C GLU A 53 -64.69 42.87 -43.08
N ILE A 54 -64.33 43.45 -44.22
CA ILE A 54 -63.40 42.84 -45.20
C ILE A 54 -62.00 42.68 -44.61
N ASP A 55 -61.49 43.68 -43.89
CA ASP A 55 -60.19 43.60 -43.22
C ASP A 55 -60.21 42.58 -42.09
N ALA A 56 -61.30 42.53 -41.30
CA ALA A 56 -61.52 41.48 -40.31
C ALA A 56 -61.63 40.09 -40.96
N LEU A 57 -62.23 39.98 -42.14
CA LEU A 57 -62.34 38.74 -42.89
C LEU A 57 -60.98 38.31 -43.46
N ASN A 58 -60.18 39.24 -43.97
CA ASN A 58 -58.82 38.98 -44.45
C ASN A 58 -57.89 38.58 -43.29
N GLN A 59 -58.02 39.20 -42.12
CA GLN A 59 -57.29 38.82 -40.92
C GLN A 59 -57.70 37.43 -40.42
N LYS A 60 -59.00 37.11 -40.44
CA LYS A 60 -59.50 35.75 -40.17
C LYS A 60 -59.01 34.74 -41.21
N LYS A 61 -59.00 35.10 -42.49
CA LYS A 61 -58.49 34.26 -43.57
C LYS A 61 -57.00 33.97 -43.39
N SER A 62 -56.18 34.98 -43.11
CA SER A 62 -54.75 34.82 -42.81
C SER A 62 -54.53 33.92 -41.60
N SER A 63 -55.30 34.12 -40.52
CA SER A 63 -55.21 33.29 -39.32
C SER A 63 -55.65 31.84 -39.57
N ILE A 64 -56.65 31.61 -40.44
CA ILE A 64 -57.07 30.27 -40.86
C ILE A 64 -55.99 29.62 -41.75
N GLU A 65 -55.38 30.37 -42.67
CA GLU A 65 -54.29 29.89 -43.53
C GLU A 65 -53.04 29.54 -42.70
N GLU A 66 -52.68 30.36 -41.70
CA GLU A 66 -51.63 30.07 -40.72
C GLU A 66 -51.96 28.85 -39.86
N GLY A 67 -53.21 28.70 -39.40
CA GLY A 67 -53.66 27.54 -38.65
C GLY A 67 -53.65 26.25 -39.47
N LEU A 68 -54.02 26.32 -40.76
CA LEU A 68 -53.95 25.20 -41.69
C LEU A 68 -52.50 24.80 -41.98
N ALA A 69 -51.60 25.77 -42.15
CA ALA A 69 -50.16 25.51 -42.31
C ALA A 69 -49.57 24.84 -41.06
N LEU A 70 -49.93 25.32 -39.86
CA LEU A 70 -49.52 24.72 -38.59
C LEU A 70 -50.03 23.27 -38.45
N LEU A 71 -51.28 22.99 -38.83
CA LEU A 71 -51.85 21.64 -38.82
C LEU A 71 -51.17 20.71 -39.82
N GLN A 72 -50.83 21.22 -41.01
CA GLN A 72 -50.09 20.46 -42.02
C GLN A 72 -48.67 20.12 -41.53
N ASP A 73 -48.00 21.08 -40.90
CA ASP A 73 -46.73 20.86 -40.23
C ASP A 73 -46.88 19.81 -39.12
N VAL A 74 -47.85 19.94 -38.21
CA VAL A 74 -48.12 18.96 -37.14
C VAL A 74 -48.30 17.55 -37.71
N SER A 75 -49.08 17.39 -38.78
CA SER A 75 -49.30 16.09 -39.43
C SER A 75 -47.99 15.51 -39.97
N HIS A 76 -47.19 16.32 -40.66
CA HIS A 76 -45.92 15.90 -41.24
C HIS A 76 -44.88 15.53 -40.17
N TYR A 77 -44.72 16.35 -39.12
CA TYR A 77 -43.83 16.04 -38.00
C TYR A 77 -44.33 14.82 -37.20
N SER A 78 -45.64 14.65 -37.03
CA SER A 78 -46.22 13.46 -36.37
C SER A 78 -45.97 12.17 -37.15
N SER A 79 -46.08 12.20 -38.47
CA SER A 79 -45.76 11.04 -39.32
C SER A 79 -44.29 10.66 -39.20
N LYS A 80 -43.39 11.65 -39.31
CA LYS A 80 -41.94 11.41 -39.13
C LYS A 80 -41.60 10.91 -37.73
N ALA A 81 -42.24 11.47 -36.70
CA ALA A 81 -42.08 11.01 -35.32
C ALA A 81 -42.56 9.56 -35.14
N ALA A 82 -43.69 9.18 -35.75
CA ALA A 82 -44.21 7.81 -35.69
C ALA A 82 -43.29 6.78 -36.38
N ASP A 83 -42.72 7.13 -37.54
CA ASP A 83 -41.79 6.25 -38.26
C ASP A 83 -40.45 6.10 -37.52
N ALA A 84 -39.94 7.20 -36.97
CA ALA A 84 -38.77 7.19 -36.09
C ALA A 84 -39.05 6.36 -34.82
N GLN A 85 -40.21 6.54 -34.18
CA GLN A 85 -40.60 5.81 -32.98
C GLN A 85 -40.77 4.31 -33.24
N ARG A 86 -41.29 3.90 -34.40
CA ARG A 86 -41.37 2.48 -34.81
C ARG A 86 -39.98 1.84 -34.89
N THR A 87 -39.01 2.59 -35.42
CA THR A 87 -37.62 2.17 -35.54
C THR A 87 -36.94 2.11 -34.17
N LEU A 88 -37.15 3.12 -33.33
CA LEU A 88 -36.58 3.22 -31.98
C LEU A 88 -37.20 2.21 -30.98
N ALA A 89 -38.45 1.79 -31.20
CA ALA A 89 -39.13 0.76 -30.39
C ALA A 89 -38.71 -0.67 -30.76
N SER A 90 -38.11 -0.87 -31.94
CA SER A 90 -37.61 -2.18 -32.37
C SER A 90 -36.30 -2.54 -31.66
N SER A 91 -35.98 -3.84 -31.56
CA SER A 91 -34.74 -4.27 -30.89
C SER A 91 -33.49 -3.80 -31.66
N ILE A 92 -32.47 -3.36 -30.91
CA ILE A 92 -31.23 -2.80 -31.47
C ILE A 92 -30.49 -3.84 -32.35
N ASP A 93 -30.61 -5.12 -32.02
CA ASP A 93 -30.05 -6.23 -32.81
C ASP A 93 -30.74 -6.43 -34.17
N ALA A 94 -32.04 -6.14 -34.29
CA ALA A 94 -32.78 -6.31 -35.53
C ALA A 94 -32.60 -5.13 -36.50
N VAL A 95 -32.37 -3.93 -35.99
CA VAL A 95 -32.20 -2.70 -36.79
C VAL A 95 -30.73 -2.50 -37.22
N GLY A 96 -29.79 -2.96 -36.39
CA GLY A 96 -28.36 -2.72 -36.55
C GLY A 96 -27.93 -1.43 -35.87
N VAL A 97 -26.85 -1.50 -35.08
CA VAL A 97 -26.39 -0.44 -34.17
C VAL A 97 -26.16 0.89 -34.89
N GLY A 98 -25.49 0.87 -36.05
CA GLY A 98 -25.24 2.10 -36.83
C GLY A 98 -26.53 2.79 -37.31
N LYS A 99 -27.50 2.04 -37.83
CA LYS A 99 -28.78 2.59 -38.30
C LYS A 99 -29.63 3.12 -37.15
N TYR A 100 -29.63 2.40 -36.03
CA TYR A 100 -30.34 2.81 -34.82
C TYR A 100 -29.79 4.13 -34.26
N LEU A 101 -28.47 4.29 -34.21
CA LEU A 101 -27.83 5.52 -33.72
C LEU A 101 -28.05 6.73 -34.64
N ILE A 102 -28.00 6.52 -35.97
CA ILE A 102 -28.34 7.58 -36.94
C ILE A 102 -29.80 8.01 -36.78
N CYS A 103 -30.71 7.06 -36.60
CA CYS A 103 -32.12 7.34 -36.34
C CYS A 103 -32.32 8.07 -35.00
N LEU A 104 -31.55 7.75 -33.97
CA LEU A 104 -31.59 8.44 -32.69
C LEU A 104 -31.08 9.89 -32.79
N GLU A 105 -30.01 10.13 -33.56
CA GLU A 105 -29.49 11.47 -33.82
C GLU A 105 -30.49 12.33 -34.59
N SER A 106 -31.05 11.80 -35.68
CA SER A 106 -32.07 12.51 -36.45
C SER A 106 -33.34 12.77 -35.63
N SER A 107 -33.72 11.84 -34.74
CA SER A 107 -34.85 12.00 -33.83
C SER A 107 -34.61 13.10 -32.79
N LYS A 108 -33.39 13.24 -32.25
CA LYS A 108 -33.05 14.34 -31.32
C LYS A 108 -33.14 15.71 -32.00
N VAL A 109 -32.68 15.82 -33.25
CA VAL A 109 -32.83 17.05 -34.05
C VAL A 109 -34.31 17.33 -34.30
N LEU A 110 -35.08 16.31 -34.66
CA LEU A 110 -36.52 16.43 -34.89
C LEU A 110 -37.28 16.89 -33.63
N VAL A 111 -36.94 16.37 -32.45
CA VAL A 111 -37.51 16.85 -31.17
C VAL A 111 -37.21 18.33 -30.95
N LYS A 112 -36.00 18.80 -31.28
CA LYS A 112 -35.63 20.22 -31.14
C LYS A 112 -36.43 21.11 -32.10
N GLU A 113 -36.62 20.66 -33.34
CA GLU A 113 -37.45 21.37 -34.33
C GLU A 113 -38.93 21.39 -33.93
N MET A 114 -39.47 20.27 -33.45
CA MET A 114 -40.86 20.17 -32.97
C MET A 114 -41.10 21.07 -31.76
N LYS A 115 -40.14 21.19 -30.83
CA LYS A 115 -40.21 22.13 -29.69
C LYS A 115 -40.23 23.60 -30.12
N GLN A 116 -39.68 23.94 -31.29
CA GLN A 116 -39.68 25.31 -31.83
C GLN A 116 -40.93 25.62 -32.64
N LYS A 117 -41.40 24.67 -33.46
CA LYS A 117 -42.48 24.92 -34.43
C LYS A 117 -43.87 24.47 -33.96
N ILE A 118 -43.96 23.50 -33.05
CA ILE A 118 -45.22 22.88 -32.63
C ILE A 118 -45.29 22.78 -31.10
N ARG A 119 -44.93 23.88 -30.42
CA ARG A 119 -44.88 23.91 -28.95
C ARG A 119 -46.24 23.65 -28.31
N ASP A 120 -47.32 24.06 -28.95
CA ASP A 120 -48.67 24.02 -28.37
C ASP A 120 -49.29 22.60 -28.37
N PHE A 121 -48.68 21.63 -29.07
CA PHE A 121 -49.14 20.23 -29.11
C PHE A 121 -48.28 19.34 -28.20
N ASP A 122 -48.34 19.63 -26.90
CA ASP A 122 -47.53 18.95 -25.88
C ASP A 122 -47.65 17.42 -25.94
N GLY A 123 -48.82 16.85 -26.23
CA GLY A 123 -49.00 15.40 -26.26
C GLY A 123 -48.09 14.67 -27.25
N VAL A 124 -47.92 15.22 -28.46
CA VAL A 124 -47.08 14.61 -29.51
C VAL A 124 -45.60 14.91 -29.23
N VAL A 125 -45.28 16.15 -28.84
CA VAL A 125 -43.90 16.58 -28.60
C VAL A 125 -43.31 15.87 -27.36
N VAL A 126 -44.05 15.82 -26.25
CA VAL A 126 -43.63 15.14 -25.02
C VAL A 126 -43.63 13.63 -25.20
N GLY A 127 -44.62 13.06 -25.88
CA GLY A 127 -44.66 11.63 -26.19
C GLY A 127 -43.45 11.16 -27.01
N PHE A 128 -43.10 11.91 -28.06
CA PHE A 128 -41.93 11.60 -28.88
C PHE A 128 -40.62 11.85 -28.14
N ALA A 129 -40.50 12.93 -27.36
CA ALA A 129 -39.33 13.19 -26.52
C ALA A 129 -39.08 12.04 -25.51
N ASN A 130 -40.14 11.57 -24.83
CA ASN A 130 -40.05 10.43 -23.92
C ASN A 130 -39.61 9.14 -24.64
N ALA A 131 -40.05 8.93 -25.89
CA ALA A 131 -39.62 7.79 -26.69
C ALA A 131 -38.12 7.87 -27.05
N VAL A 132 -37.61 9.06 -27.36
CA VAL A 132 -36.19 9.32 -27.61
C VAL A 132 -35.34 9.10 -26.35
N ASP A 133 -35.80 9.58 -25.19
CA ASP A 133 -35.11 9.37 -23.90
C ASP A 133 -35.08 7.89 -23.50
N LYS A 134 -36.18 7.16 -23.76
CA LYS A 134 -36.26 5.71 -23.56
C LYS A 134 -35.32 4.95 -24.50
N ALA A 135 -35.21 5.39 -25.75
CA ALA A 135 -34.28 4.81 -26.72
C ALA A 135 -32.82 5.04 -26.29
N GLU A 136 -32.46 6.22 -25.79
CA GLU A 136 -31.12 6.51 -25.25
C GLU A 136 -30.79 5.61 -24.04
N THR A 137 -31.75 5.43 -23.12
CA THR A 137 -31.60 4.49 -21.98
C THR A 137 -31.45 3.04 -22.46
N SER A 138 -32.13 2.67 -23.55
CA SER A 138 -32.03 1.35 -24.17
C SER A 138 -30.67 1.12 -24.82
N VAL A 139 -30.07 2.15 -25.44
CA VAL A 139 -28.69 2.09 -25.97
C VAL A 139 -27.68 1.87 -24.84
N VAL A 140 -27.81 2.58 -23.72
CA VAL A 140 -26.95 2.38 -22.54
C VAL A 140 -27.11 0.97 -21.98
N SER A 141 -28.34 0.45 -21.92
CA SER A 141 -28.62 -0.92 -21.44
C SER A 141 -28.05 -1.99 -22.37
N TYR A 142 -28.14 -1.78 -23.68
CA TYR A 142 -27.55 -2.66 -24.69
C TYR A 142 -26.02 -2.65 -24.63
N PHE A 143 -25.43 -1.46 -24.49
CA PHE A 143 -24.00 -1.29 -24.28
C PHE A 143 -23.54 -1.99 -22.99
N ALA A 144 -24.25 -1.82 -21.88
CA ALA A 144 -23.97 -2.56 -20.65
C ALA A 144 -24.10 -4.09 -20.83
N GLY A 145 -25.05 -4.56 -21.64
CA GLY A 145 -25.22 -5.97 -21.98
C GLY A 145 -24.09 -6.55 -22.83
N ILE A 146 -23.50 -5.76 -23.74
CA ILE A 146 -22.29 -6.14 -24.48
C ILE A 146 -21.10 -6.24 -23.52
N LEU A 147 -20.93 -5.24 -22.66
CA LEU A 147 -19.85 -5.17 -21.69
C LEU A 147 -19.95 -6.26 -20.61
N GLY A 148 -21.15 -6.67 -20.23
CA GLY A 148 -21.39 -7.78 -19.30
C GLY A 148 -20.94 -9.13 -19.83
N LYS A 149 -20.79 -9.27 -21.16
CA LYS A 149 -20.33 -10.50 -21.83
C LYS A 149 -18.82 -10.50 -22.13
N ILE A 150 -18.06 -9.51 -21.66
CA ILE A 150 -16.60 -9.48 -21.84
C ILE A 150 -15.99 -10.75 -21.23
N ASP A 151 -15.20 -11.47 -22.02
CA ASP A 151 -14.47 -12.61 -21.52
C ASP A 151 -13.32 -12.11 -20.63
N MET A 152 -13.56 -12.23 -19.33
CA MET A 152 -12.65 -11.81 -18.28
C MET A 152 -11.40 -12.72 -18.16
N ASN A 153 -11.17 -13.65 -19.09
CA ASN A 153 -9.93 -14.44 -19.19
C ASN A 153 -9.01 -13.99 -20.32
N THR A 154 -9.57 -13.47 -21.41
CA THR A 154 -8.84 -13.06 -22.63
C THR A 154 -8.87 -11.55 -22.87
N GLY A 155 -9.78 -10.82 -22.21
CA GLY A 155 -9.99 -9.39 -22.45
C GLY A 155 -10.68 -9.10 -23.78
N SER A 156 -11.23 -10.12 -24.45
CA SER A 156 -11.95 -9.96 -25.71
C SER A 156 -13.31 -9.30 -25.47
N VAL A 157 -13.50 -8.12 -26.05
CA VAL A 157 -14.80 -7.44 -26.06
C VAL A 157 -15.66 -8.03 -27.19
N PRO A 158 -16.78 -8.71 -26.88
CA PRO A 158 -17.70 -9.19 -27.92
C PRO A 158 -18.29 -7.99 -28.66
N ARG A 159 -18.36 -8.06 -29.99
CA ARG A 159 -18.86 -6.96 -30.85
C ARG A 159 -18.15 -5.62 -30.61
N GLN A 160 -16.80 -5.65 -30.58
CA GLN A 160 -15.94 -4.47 -30.45
C GLN A 160 -16.35 -3.31 -31.36
N ALA A 161 -16.70 -3.59 -32.62
CA ALA A 161 -17.14 -2.57 -33.58
C ALA A 161 -18.38 -1.81 -33.09
N ASP A 162 -19.38 -2.51 -32.55
CA ASP A 162 -20.62 -1.91 -32.05
C ASP A 162 -20.36 -1.06 -30.80
N ALA A 163 -19.50 -1.54 -29.90
CA ALA A 163 -19.11 -0.81 -28.68
C ALA A 163 -18.33 0.49 -29.01
N VAL A 164 -17.41 0.45 -29.98
CA VAL A 164 -16.66 1.63 -30.44
C VAL A 164 -17.60 2.63 -31.13
N VAL A 165 -18.55 2.16 -31.95
CA VAL A 165 -19.53 3.03 -32.59
C VAL A 165 -20.41 3.72 -31.55
N ILE A 166 -20.88 3.01 -30.52
CA ILE A 166 -21.65 3.61 -29.41
C ILE A 166 -20.81 4.64 -28.64
N LEU A 167 -19.53 4.35 -28.36
CA LEU A 167 -18.63 5.31 -27.72
C LEU A 167 -18.39 6.56 -28.57
N SER A 168 -18.22 6.40 -29.88
CA SER A 168 -18.09 7.52 -30.81
C SER A 168 -19.36 8.38 -30.89
N PHE A 169 -20.53 7.77 -30.73
CA PHE A 169 -21.82 8.47 -30.66
C PHE A 169 -21.92 9.33 -29.40
N PHE A 170 -21.59 8.77 -28.23
CA PHE A 170 -21.56 9.54 -26.98
C PHE A 170 -20.47 10.62 -26.98
N ALA A 171 -19.34 10.39 -27.66
CA ALA A 171 -18.29 11.38 -27.88
C ALA A 171 -18.80 12.58 -28.69
N LYS A 172 -19.51 12.33 -29.80
CA LYS A 172 -20.12 13.37 -30.64
C LYS A 172 -21.17 14.20 -29.90
N GLN A 173 -21.90 13.59 -28.97
CA GLN A 173 -22.91 14.27 -28.15
C GLN A 173 -22.35 15.01 -26.94
N ASN A 174 -21.02 15.03 -26.76
CA ASN A 174 -20.35 15.60 -25.59
C ASN A 174 -20.85 15.00 -24.26
N ASN A 175 -21.39 13.78 -24.31
CA ASN A 175 -21.98 13.05 -23.17
C ASN A 175 -21.21 11.75 -22.91
N LEU A 176 -19.89 11.84 -22.87
CA LEU A 176 -18.99 10.71 -22.59
C LEU A 176 -19.15 10.17 -21.16
N ARG A 177 -19.69 10.98 -20.25
CA ARG A 177 -19.83 10.64 -18.83
C ARG A 177 -20.77 9.46 -18.59
N THR A 178 -21.95 9.44 -19.22
CA THR A 178 -22.91 8.33 -19.08
C THR A 178 -22.36 7.01 -19.63
N ALA A 179 -21.63 7.06 -20.75
CA ALA A 179 -20.99 5.90 -21.32
C ALA A 179 -19.86 5.36 -20.43
N TYR A 180 -19.03 6.26 -19.87
CA TYR A 180 -17.97 5.91 -18.92
C TYR A 180 -18.54 5.39 -17.59
N ASP A 181 -19.61 5.99 -17.06
CA ASP A 181 -20.26 5.51 -15.84
C ASP A 181 -20.85 4.10 -16.03
N ALA A 182 -21.44 3.81 -17.21
CA ALA A 182 -21.94 2.48 -17.54
C ALA A 182 -20.79 1.46 -17.67
N LEU A 183 -19.67 1.84 -18.33
CA LEU A 183 -18.45 1.03 -18.40
C LEU A 183 -17.92 0.70 -17.01
N GLU A 184 -17.73 1.71 -16.15
CA GLU A 184 -17.20 1.54 -14.81
C GLU A 184 -18.08 0.63 -13.94
N ARG A 185 -19.41 0.76 -14.05
CA ARG A 185 -20.36 -0.08 -13.30
C ARG A 185 -20.29 -1.53 -13.74
N THR A 186 -20.35 -1.80 -15.04
CA THR A 186 -20.38 -3.17 -15.55
C THR A 186 -19.04 -3.87 -15.36
N LEU A 187 -17.92 -3.20 -15.66
CA LEU A 187 -16.59 -3.76 -15.45
C LEU A 187 -16.30 -3.99 -13.95
N GLY A 188 -16.71 -3.06 -13.10
CA GLY A 188 -16.60 -3.21 -11.64
C GLY A 188 -17.43 -4.37 -11.09
N SER A 189 -18.64 -4.59 -11.63
CA SER A 189 -19.49 -5.73 -11.26
C SER A 189 -18.87 -7.07 -11.65
N ASN A 190 -18.37 -7.18 -12.89
CA ASN A 190 -17.69 -8.39 -13.37
C ASN A 190 -16.45 -8.72 -12.52
N MET A 191 -15.66 -7.70 -12.18
CA MET A 191 -14.46 -7.89 -11.33
C MET A 191 -14.84 -8.34 -9.92
N SER A 192 -15.87 -7.72 -9.34
CA SER A 192 -16.37 -8.07 -8.01
C SER A 192 -16.93 -9.50 -7.96
N GLN A 193 -17.62 -9.95 -9.01
CA GLN A 193 -18.16 -11.31 -9.06
C GLN A 193 -17.06 -12.37 -9.14
N LYS A 194 -15.99 -12.12 -9.90
CA LYS A 194 -14.85 -13.03 -9.99
C LYS A 194 -14.02 -13.10 -8.71
N LEU A 195 -13.86 -11.98 -8.01
CA LEU A 195 -13.00 -11.91 -6.81
C LEU A 195 -13.74 -12.28 -5.52
N ALA A 196 -15.08 -12.17 -5.48
CA ALA A 196 -15.91 -12.54 -4.32
C ALA A 196 -15.59 -13.90 -3.66
N PRO A 197 -15.43 -15.03 -4.39
CA PRO A 197 -15.10 -16.30 -3.75
C PRO A 197 -13.70 -16.31 -3.11
N LEU A 198 -12.74 -15.59 -3.69
CA LEU A 198 -11.37 -15.50 -3.18
C LEU A 198 -11.26 -14.52 -2.00
N GLU A 199 -12.13 -13.50 -1.94
CA GLU A 199 -12.23 -12.61 -0.77
C GLU A 199 -12.72 -13.35 0.48
N ALA A 200 -13.48 -14.44 0.31
CA ALA A 200 -14.02 -15.24 1.41
C ALA A 200 -12.96 -16.17 2.02
N THR A 201 -11.97 -16.60 1.25
CA THR A 201 -10.88 -17.47 1.72
C THR A 201 -9.79 -16.68 2.46
N CYS A 202 -9.72 -15.36 2.25
CA CYS A 202 -8.76 -14.46 2.89
C CYS A 202 -8.95 -14.40 4.41
N SER A 203 -8.11 -15.13 5.14
CA SER A 203 -8.07 -15.12 6.61
C SER A 203 -6.75 -15.68 7.13
N ILE A 204 -6.33 -15.25 8.32
CA ILE A 204 -5.24 -15.90 9.05
C ILE A 204 -5.82 -17.14 9.73
N GLN A 205 -5.56 -18.31 9.17
CA GLN A 205 -6.05 -19.58 9.72
C GLN A 205 -5.42 -19.88 11.08
N LYS A 206 -6.24 -20.28 12.06
CA LYS A 206 -5.76 -20.81 13.35
C LYS A 206 -5.10 -22.17 13.10
N ARG A 207 -3.82 -22.29 13.39
CA ARG A 207 -3.06 -23.54 13.21
C ARG A 207 -2.89 -24.28 14.52
N ALA A 208 -2.83 -25.61 14.43
CA ALA A 208 -2.42 -26.46 15.55
C ALA A 208 -0.95 -26.18 15.91
N PRO A 209 -0.56 -26.30 17.20
CA PRO A 209 0.77 -25.92 17.69
C PRO A 209 1.94 -26.66 17.00
N ASN A 210 1.69 -27.84 16.42
CA ASN A 210 2.72 -28.68 15.79
C ASN A 210 2.82 -28.53 14.26
N MET A 211 2.05 -27.63 13.64
CA MET A 211 2.07 -27.46 12.18
C MET A 211 2.91 -26.23 11.80
N PRO A 212 4.02 -26.39 11.07
CA PRO A 212 4.83 -25.26 10.64
C PRO A 212 4.02 -24.34 9.72
N TYR A 213 4.16 -23.02 9.92
CA TYR A 213 3.66 -22.02 8.98
C TYR A 213 4.20 -22.22 7.56
N GLU A 214 3.29 -22.22 6.58
CA GLU A 214 3.59 -22.30 5.15
C GLU A 214 3.26 -20.93 4.51
N LYS A 215 4.23 -20.37 3.79
CA LYS A 215 4.11 -19.06 3.14
C LYS A 215 3.02 -19.09 2.05
N GLY A 216 2.18 -18.05 1.98
CA GLY A 216 1.08 -17.95 1.02
C GLY A 216 -0.24 -18.60 1.47
N SER A 217 -0.29 -19.14 2.68
CA SER A 217 -1.48 -19.79 3.26
C SER A 217 -2.61 -18.84 3.68
N THR A 218 -2.42 -17.53 3.51
CA THR A 218 -3.35 -16.48 3.96
C THR A 218 -4.51 -16.26 2.99
N GLY A 219 -4.48 -16.90 1.81
CA GLY A 219 -5.43 -16.72 0.71
C GLY A 219 -5.21 -15.45 -0.12
N LEU A 220 -4.39 -14.53 0.39
CA LEU A 220 -4.13 -13.23 -0.24
C LEU A 220 -3.28 -13.35 -1.51
N THR A 221 -2.40 -14.35 -1.60
CA THR A 221 -1.57 -14.59 -2.78
C THR A 221 -2.41 -14.86 -4.03
N GLU A 222 -3.42 -15.72 -3.92
CA GLU A 222 -4.33 -16.04 -5.02
C GLU A 222 -5.20 -14.82 -5.37
N LEU A 223 -5.72 -14.12 -4.37
CA LEU A 223 -6.48 -12.89 -4.56
C LEU A 223 -5.64 -11.83 -5.30
N ALA A 224 -4.41 -11.59 -4.86
CA ALA A 224 -3.51 -10.60 -5.45
C ALA A 224 -3.15 -10.95 -6.90
N ALA A 225 -2.82 -12.22 -7.18
CA ALA A 225 -2.53 -12.69 -8.53
C ALA A 225 -3.74 -12.53 -9.47
N GLN A 226 -4.93 -12.92 -9.01
CA GLN A 226 -6.17 -12.78 -9.80
C GLN A 226 -6.59 -11.33 -9.97
N LEU A 227 -6.38 -10.47 -8.97
CA LEU A 227 -6.63 -9.04 -9.07
C LEU A 227 -5.73 -8.40 -10.12
N LEU A 228 -4.41 -8.67 -10.10
CA LEU A 228 -3.48 -8.17 -11.12
C LEU A 228 -3.85 -8.67 -12.52
N LYS A 229 -4.25 -9.94 -12.65
CA LYS A 229 -4.77 -10.47 -13.92
C LYS A 229 -6.03 -9.76 -14.38
N CYS A 230 -6.98 -9.49 -13.48
CA CYS A 230 -8.18 -8.72 -13.81
C CYS A 230 -7.84 -7.29 -14.27
N VAL A 231 -6.90 -6.61 -13.61
CA VAL A 231 -6.45 -5.27 -14.03
C VAL A 231 -5.81 -5.32 -15.42
N GLN A 232 -5.01 -6.35 -15.72
CA GLN A 232 -4.44 -6.54 -17.05
C GLN A 232 -5.52 -6.75 -18.12
N VAL A 233 -6.50 -7.62 -17.85
CA VAL A 233 -7.65 -7.88 -18.74
C VAL A 233 -8.46 -6.61 -18.97
N LEU A 234 -8.72 -5.82 -17.92
CA LEU A 234 -9.41 -4.54 -18.04
C LEU A 234 -8.64 -3.55 -18.88
N LYS A 235 -7.30 -3.48 -18.73
CA LYS A 235 -6.46 -2.65 -19.59
C LYS A 235 -6.57 -3.05 -21.06
N THR A 236 -6.49 -4.34 -21.37
CA THR A 236 -6.67 -4.85 -22.73
C THR A 236 -8.06 -4.51 -23.29
N ALA A 237 -9.11 -4.63 -22.48
CA ALA A 237 -10.46 -4.24 -22.88
C ALA A 237 -10.57 -2.72 -23.15
N CYS A 238 -9.95 -1.88 -22.30
CA CYS A 238 -9.89 -0.44 -22.52
C CYS A 238 -9.10 -0.07 -23.79
N ASP A 239 -8.04 -0.80 -24.11
CA ASP A 239 -7.25 -0.64 -25.34
C ASP A 239 -8.06 -1.00 -26.58
N GLN A 240 -8.81 -2.11 -26.54
CA GLN A 240 -9.72 -2.52 -27.63
C GLN A 240 -10.85 -1.51 -27.86
N LEU A 241 -11.32 -0.85 -26.81
CA LEU A 241 -12.36 0.18 -26.87
C LEU A 241 -11.81 1.58 -27.24
N GLN A 242 -10.49 1.71 -27.44
CA GLN A 242 -9.78 2.98 -27.72
C GLN A 242 -9.95 4.04 -26.62
N VAL A 243 -10.14 3.61 -25.35
CA VAL A 243 -10.35 4.50 -24.21
C VAL A 243 -9.16 4.54 -23.25
N SER A 244 -7.98 4.10 -23.69
CA SER A 244 -6.75 3.96 -22.90
C SER A 244 -6.26 5.24 -22.21
N GLY A 245 -6.64 6.42 -22.74
CA GLY A 245 -6.32 7.73 -22.16
C GLY A 245 -7.32 8.23 -21.11
N SER A 246 -8.39 7.47 -20.82
CA SER A 246 -9.45 7.90 -19.89
C SER A 246 -9.23 7.43 -18.46
N SER A 247 -9.95 8.06 -17.53
CA SER A 247 -9.99 7.69 -16.12
C SER A 247 -10.78 6.41 -15.82
N VAL A 248 -11.38 5.75 -16.81
CA VAL A 248 -12.30 4.60 -16.63
C VAL A 248 -11.61 3.43 -15.94
N LEU A 249 -10.40 3.05 -16.37
CA LEU A 249 -9.63 1.96 -15.74
C LEU A 249 -9.33 2.28 -14.27
N ARG A 250 -8.82 3.50 -14.01
CA ARG A 250 -8.48 3.97 -12.67
C ARG A 250 -9.70 4.00 -11.75
N ASN A 251 -10.82 4.54 -12.22
CA ASN A 251 -12.05 4.65 -11.44
C ASN A 251 -12.68 3.29 -11.14
N THR A 252 -12.66 2.36 -12.11
CA THR A 252 -13.17 1.00 -11.93
C THR A 252 -12.37 0.25 -10.86
N VAL A 253 -11.03 0.30 -10.94
CA VAL A 253 -10.16 -0.31 -9.93
C VAL A 253 -10.32 0.39 -8.58
N ALA A 254 -10.37 1.72 -8.55
CA ALA A 254 -10.57 2.49 -7.32
C ALA A 254 -11.87 2.10 -6.59
N LYS A 255 -12.99 1.97 -7.31
CA LYS A 255 -14.28 1.56 -6.73
C LYS A 255 -14.19 0.20 -6.03
N TYR A 256 -13.51 -0.77 -6.63
CA TYR A 256 -13.31 -2.09 -6.01
C TYR A 256 -12.35 -2.03 -4.82
N MET A 257 -11.23 -1.31 -4.97
CA MET A 257 -10.22 -1.18 -3.93
C MET A 257 -10.81 -0.54 -2.67
N GLU A 258 -11.58 0.55 -2.82
CA GLU A 258 -12.18 1.28 -1.71
C GLU A 258 -13.36 0.56 -1.03
N SER A 259 -14.08 -0.30 -1.75
CA SER A 259 -15.25 -1.00 -1.22
C SER A 259 -14.93 -2.40 -0.70
N ARG A 260 -14.46 -3.27 -1.59
CA ARG A 260 -14.29 -4.71 -1.33
C ARG A 260 -12.93 -5.00 -0.72
N PHE A 261 -11.86 -4.53 -1.36
CA PHE A 261 -10.50 -4.81 -0.90
C PHE A 261 -10.20 -4.16 0.46
N ARG A 262 -10.66 -2.93 0.67
CA ARG A 262 -10.63 -2.28 2.00
C ARG A 262 -11.28 -3.15 3.08
N SER A 263 -12.41 -3.79 2.79
CA SER A 263 -13.07 -4.72 3.72
C SER A 263 -12.20 -5.94 4.04
N VAL A 264 -11.44 -6.44 3.06
CA VAL A 264 -10.48 -7.55 3.27
C VAL A 264 -9.36 -7.13 4.22
N ILE A 265 -8.74 -5.97 4.04
CA ILE A 265 -7.70 -5.47 4.98
C ILE A 265 -8.31 -5.24 6.37
N SER A 266 -9.52 -4.67 6.44
CA SER A 266 -10.23 -4.48 7.70
C SER A 266 -10.51 -5.80 8.43
N LYS A 267 -10.77 -6.91 7.72
CA LYS A 267 -10.88 -8.24 8.33
C LYS A 267 -9.57 -8.69 8.97
N TYR A 268 -8.42 -8.49 8.32
CA TYR A 268 -7.11 -8.79 8.91
C TYR A 268 -6.84 -7.93 10.14
N ASN A 269 -7.16 -6.63 10.10
CA ASN A 269 -7.09 -5.74 11.26
C ASN A 269 -7.94 -6.27 12.43
N LYS A 270 -9.19 -6.68 12.20
CA LYS A 270 -10.06 -7.26 13.23
C LYS A 270 -9.55 -8.59 13.77
N GLN A 271 -8.93 -9.42 12.93
CA GLN A 271 -8.32 -10.68 13.36
C GLN A 271 -7.15 -10.44 14.31
N LEU A 272 -6.35 -9.40 14.07
CA LEU A 272 -5.26 -9.00 14.96
C LEU A 272 -5.75 -8.45 16.31
N ASP A 273 -6.91 -7.79 16.35
CA ASP A 273 -7.48 -7.31 17.61
C ASP A 273 -8.03 -8.45 18.48
N THR A 274 -8.49 -9.54 17.85
CA THR A 274 -9.15 -10.65 18.55
C THR A 274 -8.21 -11.78 18.96
N GLN A 275 -7.03 -11.88 18.36
CA GLN A 275 -6.07 -12.95 18.61
C GLN A 275 -4.72 -12.37 19.01
N ALA A 276 -4.01 -13.04 19.93
CA ALA A 276 -2.70 -12.58 20.38
C ALA A 276 -1.70 -12.52 19.22
N LEU A 277 -1.11 -11.35 19.00
CA LEU A 277 -0.10 -11.06 17.95
C LEU A 277 1.01 -12.11 17.88
N ALA A 278 1.47 -12.62 19.04
CA ALA A 278 2.51 -13.64 19.14
C ALA A 278 2.16 -14.96 18.44
N THR A 279 0.88 -15.29 18.31
CA THR A 279 0.43 -16.56 17.71
C THR A 279 0.25 -16.49 16.19
N GLN A 280 0.15 -15.28 15.64
CA GLN A 280 -0.13 -15.02 14.23
C GLN A 280 1.02 -14.32 13.49
N ASP A 281 2.15 -14.12 14.15
CA ASP A 281 3.24 -13.28 13.68
C ASP A 281 3.69 -13.58 12.24
N LEU A 282 3.98 -14.84 11.91
CA LEU A 282 4.39 -15.24 10.55
C LEU A 282 3.28 -15.01 9.50
N GLY A 283 2.01 -15.17 9.90
CA GLY A 283 0.86 -14.92 9.03
C GLY A 283 0.71 -13.44 8.70
N VAL A 284 0.94 -12.57 9.68
CA VAL A 284 0.90 -11.11 9.50
C VAL A 284 2.03 -10.64 8.59
N LEU A 285 3.25 -11.17 8.80
CA LEU A 285 4.39 -10.86 7.95
C LEU A 285 4.17 -11.29 6.49
N ASP A 286 3.54 -12.45 6.27
CA ASP A 286 3.15 -12.89 4.92
C ASP A 286 2.11 -11.96 4.31
N VAL A 287 1.05 -11.59 5.05
CA VAL A 287 0.04 -10.63 4.56
C VAL A 287 0.71 -9.32 4.13
N LEU A 288 1.62 -8.78 4.93
CA LEU A 288 2.33 -7.53 4.60
C LEU A 288 3.22 -7.66 3.36
N ASP A 289 3.92 -8.80 3.19
CA ASP A 289 4.70 -9.09 1.99
C ASP A 289 3.81 -9.17 0.75
N GLN A 290 2.68 -9.88 0.83
CA GLN A 290 1.73 -9.98 -0.29
C GLN A 290 1.09 -8.64 -0.64
N LEU A 291 0.75 -7.81 0.37
CA LEU A 291 0.22 -6.46 0.13
C LEU A 291 1.26 -5.56 -0.54
N LYS A 292 2.54 -5.66 -0.15
CA LYS A 292 3.63 -4.95 -0.82
C LYS A 292 3.80 -5.42 -2.26
N GLY A 293 3.83 -6.73 -2.50
CA GLY A 293 3.91 -7.31 -3.84
C GLY A 293 2.73 -6.90 -4.73
N LEU A 294 1.51 -6.83 -4.17
CA LEU A 294 0.33 -6.32 -4.88
C LEU A 294 0.49 -4.84 -5.24
N ASN A 295 0.95 -3.99 -4.31
CA ASN A 295 1.19 -2.58 -4.58
C ASN A 295 2.25 -2.38 -5.68
N ASP A 296 3.33 -3.14 -5.63
CA ASP A 296 4.39 -3.11 -6.67
C ASP A 296 3.85 -3.61 -8.03
N GLY A 297 3.00 -4.63 -8.03
CA GLY A 297 2.31 -5.09 -9.23
C GLY A 297 1.35 -4.06 -9.82
N LEU A 298 0.63 -3.31 -8.98
CA LEU A 298 -0.26 -2.23 -9.43
C LEU A 298 0.54 -1.05 -10.01
N ARG A 299 1.74 -0.77 -9.49
CA ARG A 299 2.62 0.31 -10.01
C ARG A 299 2.98 0.14 -11.48
N ALA A 300 3.07 -1.11 -11.96
CA ALA A 300 3.26 -1.40 -13.39
C ALA A 300 2.11 -0.85 -14.27
N PHE A 301 0.92 -0.64 -13.68
CA PHE A 301 -0.25 -0.06 -14.34
C PHE A 301 -0.46 1.43 -14.01
N LYS A 302 0.52 2.10 -13.39
CA LYS A 302 0.42 3.49 -12.86
C LYS A 302 -0.69 3.65 -11.81
N LEU A 303 -0.99 2.58 -11.08
CA LEU A 303 -1.89 2.58 -9.93
C LEU A 303 -1.06 2.25 -8.69
N ASP A 304 -1.27 2.95 -7.59
CA ASP A 304 -0.61 2.67 -6.31
C ASP A 304 -1.64 2.73 -5.19
N PHE A 305 -1.27 2.20 -4.02
CA PHE A 305 -2.12 2.34 -2.84
C PHE A 305 -2.35 3.80 -2.50
N ASP A 306 -1.40 4.70 -2.75
CA ASP A 306 -1.53 6.14 -2.51
C ASP A 306 -2.69 6.78 -3.29
N THR A 307 -3.13 6.16 -4.39
CA THR A 307 -4.34 6.54 -5.14
C THR A 307 -5.65 6.22 -4.40
N PHE A 308 -5.62 5.38 -3.37
CA PHE A 308 -6.78 4.83 -2.65
C PHE A 308 -6.74 5.16 -1.14
N PRO A 309 -7.25 6.33 -0.70
CA PRO A 309 -7.16 6.79 0.69
C PRO A 309 -7.69 5.80 1.74
N GLY A 310 -8.79 5.09 1.47
CA GLY A 310 -9.38 4.17 2.44
C GLY A 310 -8.56 2.88 2.60
N VAL A 311 -7.93 2.41 1.52
CA VAL A 311 -6.99 1.29 1.55
C VAL A 311 -5.71 1.67 2.30
N VAL A 312 -5.19 2.88 2.04
CA VAL A 312 -4.00 3.40 2.75
C VAL A 312 -4.25 3.48 4.25
N GLY A 313 -5.40 4.00 4.68
CA GLY A 313 -5.75 4.09 6.09
C GLY A 313 -5.76 2.73 6.79
N GLU A 314 -6.41 1.72 6.18
CA GLU A 314 -6.45 0.36 6.74
C GLU A 314 -5.08 -0.34 6.70
N TYR A 315 -4.30 -0.12 5.63
CA TYR A 315 -2.95 -0.66 5.50
C TYR A 315 -1.99 -0.06 6.52
N GLN A 316 -2.03 1.26 6.73
CA GLN A 316 -1.23 1.92 7.76
C GLN A 316 -1.63 1.48 9.16
N ALA A 317 -2.93 1.30 9.43
CA ALA A 317 -3.41 0.72 10.68
C ALA A 317 -2.86 -0.70 10.90
N LEU A 318 -2.85 -1.52 9.84
CA LEU A 318 -2.28 -2.87 9.89
C LEU A 318 -0.78 -2.84 10.20
N VAL A 319 -0.02 -1.98 9.52
CA VAL A 319 1.43 -1.81 9.77
C VAL A 319 1.68 -1.36 11.21
N LEU A 320 0.97 -0.34 11.69
CA LEU A 320 1.14 0.20 13.05
C LEU A 320 0.87 -0.86 14.13
N ARG A 321 -0.20 -1.66 13.96
CA ARG A 321 -0.52 -2.77 14.88
C ARG A 321 0.55 -3.86 14.84
N SER A 322 1.01 -4.20 13.63
CA SER A 322 2.03 -5.22 13.40
C SER A 322 3.40 -4.81 13.95
N GLN A 323 3.69 -3.53 14.12
CA GLN A 323 4.91 -3.07 14.80
C GLN A 323 4.96 -3.51 16.28
N GLY A 324 3.83 -3.87 16.90
CA GLY A 324 3.80 -4.49 18.23
C GLY A 324 4.52 -5.84 18.30
N LEU A 325 4.73 -6.51 17.16
CA LEU A 325 5.44 -7.78 17.08
C LEU A 325 6.88 -7.71 17.59
N PHE A 326 7.56 -6.56 17.45
CA PHE A 326 8.94 -6.42 17.93
C PHE A 326 9.05 -6.62 19.44
N VAL A 327 8.09 -6.08 20.20
CA VAL A 327 8.02 -6.24 21.65
C VAL A 327 7.67 -7.69 22.02
N GLU A 328 6.72 -8.29 21.32
CA GLU A 328 6.30 -9.68 21.57
C GLU A 328 7.42 -10.69 21.25
N TRP A 329 8.24 -10.44 20.23
CA TRP A 329 9.41 -11.27 19.94
C TRP A 329 10.49 -11.16 21.00
N ALA A 330 10.76 -9.96 21.53
CA ALA A 330 11.70 -9.80 22.63
C ALA A 330 11.22 -10.55 23.89
N LYS A 331 9.94 -10.39 24.26
CA LYS A 331 9.31 -11.14 25.37
C LYS A 331 9.32 -12.65 25.13
N TYR A 332 9.14 -13.10 23.89
CA TYR A 332 9.22 -14.52 23.55
C TYR A 332 10.61 -15.07 23.86
N VAL A 333 11.69 -14.37 23.51
CA VAL A 333 13.06 -14.79 23.85
C VAL A 333 13.23 -14.91 25.37
N GLU A 334 12.84 -13.87 26.11
CA GLU A 334 12.91 -13.87 27.58
C GLU A 334 12.10 -15.02 28.21
N ALA A 335 10.87 -15.24 27.73
CA ALA A 335 10.00 -16.30 28.22
C ALA A 335 10.58 -17.71 27.96
N ARG A 336 11.20 -17.94 26.80
CA ARG A 336 11.81 -19.24 26.47
C ARG A 336 13.05 -19.51 27.31
N VAL A 337 13.87 -18.50 27.59
CA VAL A 337 15.01 -18.66 28.50
C VAL A 337 14.54 -18.88 29.94
N SER A 338 13.49 -18.18 30.38
CA SER A 338 12.96 -18.29 31.75
C SER A 338 12.26 -19.62 32.05
N GLN A 339 11.85 -20.37 31.02
CA GLN A 339 11.26 -21.71 31.15
C GLN A 339 12.31 -22.80 31.48
N ILE A 340 13.59 -22.48 31.43
CA ILE A 340 14.67 -23.45 31.69
C ILE A 340 14.90 -23.54 33.19
N GLU A 341 14.63 -24.71 33.77
CA GLU A 341 14.88 -24.96 35.20
C GLU A 341 16.37 -25.02 35.54
N ARG A 342 17.17 -25.64 34.66
CA ARG A 342 18.62 -25.80 34.86
C ARG A 342 19.41 -25.58 33.59
N PHE A 343 20.34 -24.64 33.63
CA PHE A 343 21.27 -24.32 32.56
C PHE A 343 22.44 -25.31 32.57
N ASN A 344 22.57 -26.08 31.50
CA ASN A 344 23.58 -27.12 31.31
C ASN A 344 23.93 -27.30 29.83
N GLU A 345 24.81 -28.25 29.52
CA GLU A 345 25.32 -28.50 28.16
C GLU A 345 24.26 -29.00 27.16
N HIS A 346 23.07 -29.41 27.63
CA HIS A 346 21.96 -29.87 26.80
C HIS A 346 20.85 -28.82 26.68
N SER A 347 20.42 -28.22 27.79
CA SER A 347 19.31 -27.26 27.80
C SER A 347 19.64 -25.94 27.08
N ILE A 348 20.90 -25.49 27.14
CA ILE A 348 21.31 -24.26 26.49
C ILE A 348 21.27 -24.39 24.94
N PRO A 349 21.87 -25.42 24.32
CA PRO A 349 21.70 -25.63 22.87
C PRO A 349 20.24 -25.73 22.43
N GLU A 350 19.37 -26.39 23.20
CA GLU A 350 17.95 -26.54 22.85
C GLU A 350 17.22 -25.20 22.76
N VAL A 351 17.38 -24.33 23.78
CA VAL A 351 16.76 -22.99 23.73
C VAL A 351 17.38 -22.11 22.63
N VAL A 352 18.68 -22.23 22.40
CA VAL A 352 19.36 -21.49 21.33
C VAL A 352 18.80 -21.91 19.98
N VAL A 353 18.65 -23.21 19.71
CA VAL A 353 18.07 -23.72 18.46
C VAL A 353 16.64 -23.26 18.29
N ASP A 354 15.82 -23.33 19.33
CA ASP A 354 14.41 -22.95 19.27
C ASP A 354 14.25 -21.45 18.96
N VAL A 355 14.93 -20.59 19.71
CA VAL A 355 14.89 -19.14 19.48
C VAL A 355 15.48 -18.77 18.12
N LEU A 356 16.63 -19.33 17.72
CA LEU A 356 17.22 -19.03 16.41
C LEU A 356 16.38 -19.57 15.26
N SER A 357 15.66 -20.68 15.45
CA SER A 357 14.70 -21.18 14.47
C SER A 357 13.57 -20.17 14.26
N LYS A 358 13.08 -19.53 15.33
CA LYS A 358 12.09 -18.46 15.23
C LYS A 358 12.66 -17.22 14.53
N ILE A 359 13.84 -16.74 14.94
CA ILE A 359 14.52 -15.58 14.34
C ILE A 359 14.78 -15.80 12.85
N ARG A 360 15.25 -17.00 12.48
CA ARG A 360 15.46 -17.40 11.08
C ARG A 360 14.17 -17.27 10.28
N ARG A 361 13.06 -17.84 10.76
CA ARG A 361 11.76 -17.77 10.05
C ARG A 361 11.25 -16.34 9.90
N ILE A 362 11.42 -15.51 10.92
CA ILE A 362 11.07 -14.08 10.84
C ILE A 362 11.93 -13.36 9.77
N SER A 363 13.21 -13.72 9.68
CA SER A 363 14.13 -13.14 8.68
C SER A 363 13.80 -13.51 7.22
N GLU A 364 12.91 -14.47 6.96
CA GLU A 364 12.47 -14.81 5.60
C GLU A 364 11.50 -13.79 4.98
N PHE A 365 10.96 -12.85 5.78
CA PHE A 365 9.96 -11.88 5.34
C PHE A 365 10.54 -10.47 5.18
N ASP A 366 10.24 -9.81 4.06
CA ASP A 366 10.74 -8.46 3.76
C ASP A 366 9.88 -7.35 4.40
N SER A 367 8.73 -7.73 4.92
CA SER A 367 7.84 -6.89 5.71
C SER A 367 8.51 -6.34 6.96
N LEU A 368 9.59 -6.96 7.44
CA LEU A 368 10.46 -6.37 8.47
C LEU A 368 10.94 -4.96 8.11
N TYR A 369 11.31 -4.72 6.84
CA TYR A 369 11.71 -3.38 6.40
C TYR A 369 10.53 -2.41 6.43
N THR A 370 9.32 -2.88 6.06
CA THR A 370 8.10 -2.08 6.13
C THR A 370 7.74 -1.72 7.57
N LEU A 371 7.85 -2.67 8.50
CA LEU A 371 7.57 -2.45 9.92
C LEU A 371 8.58 -1.51 10.58
N MET A 372 9.84 -1.49 10.10
CA MET A 372 10.88 -0.60 10.59
C MET A 372 10.79 0.83 10.05
N LYS A 373 9.90 1.10 9.09
CA LYS A 373 9.65 2.46 8.62
C LYS A 373 9.13 3.32 9.79
N ASP A 374 9.71 4.51 9.95
CA ASP A 374 9.39 5.48 11.00
C ASP A 374 9.76 5.08 12.45
N LYS A 375 10.49 3.96 12.62
CA LYS A 375 11.07 3.59 13.93
C LYS A 375 12.42 4.26 14.14
N LYS A 376 12.78 4.43 15.42
CA LYS A 376 14.11 4.85 15.86
C LYS A 376 14.85 3.68 16.48
N LEU A 377 16.18 3.73 16.47
CA LEU A 377 17.02 2.73 17.12
C LEU A 377 16.60 2.55 18.59
N GLY A 378 16.39 1.30 19.01
CA GLY A 378 16.01 0.96 20.38
C GLY A 378 14.55 1.23 20.75
N SER A 379 13.71 1.78 19.84
CA SER A 379 12.29 2.03 20.14
C SER A 379 11.47 0.76 20.42
N TRP A 380 11.97 -0.42 20.00
CA TRP A 380 11.41 -1.73 20.30
C TRP A 380 11.82 -2.29 21.68
N LEU A 381 12.74 -1.63 22.38
CA LEU A 381 13.26 -2.06 23.68
C LEU A 381 12.51 -1.42 24.86
N ASP A 382 11.53 -0.54 24.61
CA ASP A 382 10.66 0.04 25.64
C ASP A 382 9.60 -0.99 26.08
N VAL A 383 10.08 -2.03 26.75
CA VAL A 383 9.28 -3.12 27.32
C VAL A 383 9.18 -2.93 28.83
N LYS A 384 8.03 -3.30 29.41
CA LYS A 384 7.82 -3.31 30.86
C LYS A 384 7.52 -4.74 31.31
N PRO A 385 8.34 -5.35 32.20
CA PRO A 385 9.60 -4.84 32.76
C PRO A 385 10.70 -4.66 31.69
N PRO A 386 11.74 -3.83 31.96
CA PRO A 386 12.82 -3.59 31.00
C PRO A 386 13.60 -4.88 30.75
N LEU A 387 13.97 -5.12 29.50
CA LEU A 387 14.73 -6.28 29.09
C LEU A 387 16.08 -6.31 29.82
N ARG A 388 16.41 -7.46 30.42
CA ARG A 388 17.54 -7.58 31.35
C ARG A 388 18.88 -7.31 30.67
N PHE A 389 19.03 -7.66 29.38
CA PHE A 389 20.29 -7.48 28.68
C PHE A 389 20.75 -6.02 28.60
N VAL A 390 19.80 -5.07 28.52
CA VAL A 390 20.08 -3.64 28.32
C VAL A 390 20.97 -3.08 29.45
N THR A 391 20.81 -3.59 30.68
CA THR A 391 21.60 -3.15 31.83
C THR A 391 22.92 -3.90 31.99
N VAL A 392 23.03 -5.11 31.43
CA VAL A 392 24.18 -6.00 31.60
C VAL A 392 25.20 -5.85 30.47
N TYR A 393 24.75 -5.91 29.22
CA TYR A 393 25.60 -5.82 28.05
C TYR A 393 24.80 -5.60 26.77
N THR A 394 25.31 -4.74 25.89
CA THR A 394 24.84 -4.59 24.50
C THR A 394 26.01 -4.72 23.54
N SER A 395 25.80 -5.43 22.43
CA SER A 395 26.81 -5.55 21.37
C SER A 395 26.82 -4.37 20.40
N VAL A 396 25.93 -3.37 20.57
CA VAL A 396 25.79 -2.20 19.68
C VAL A 396 27.13 -1.53 19.38
N VAL A 397 27.37 -1.25 18.10
CA VAL A 397 28.56 -0.56 17.60
C VAL A 397 28.30 0.93 17.60
N GLN A 398 29.03 1.68 18.44
CA GLN A 398 28.92 3.13 18.53
C GLN A 398 29.24 3.79 17.19
N GLY A 399 28.38 4.70 16.72
CA GLY A 399 28.56 5.43 15.46
C GLY A 399 28.17 4.65 14.19
N ALA A 400 27.79 3.38 14.28
CA ALA A 400 27.41 2.57 13.11
C ALA A 400 26.14 3.07 12.41
N GLU A 401 25.21 3.68 13.14
CA GLU A 401 23.99 4.27 12.57
C GLU A 401 24.31 5.41 11.58
N ALA A 402 25.28 6.25 11.90
CA ALA A 402 25.69 7.37 11.05
C ALA A 402 26.42 6.92 9.78
N GLN A 403 26.95 5.70 9.78
CA GLN A 403 27.68 5.10 8.65
C GLN A 403 26.80 4.22 7.77
N ALA A 404 25.52 4.04 8.12
CA ALA A 404 24.61 3.16 7.41
C ALA A 404 24.09 3.80 6.12
N GLU A 405 24.31 3.15 4.97
CA GLU A 405 23.77 3.57 3.66
C GLU A 405 22.23 3.48 3.63
N ASN A 406 21.68 2.42 4.23
CA ASN A 406 20.24 2.21 4.34
C ASN A 406 19.85 2.12 5.82
N HIS A 407 19.28 3.21 6.34
CA HIS A 407 18.86 3.31 7.73
C HIS A 407 17.87 2.22 8.13
N THR A 408 16.87 1.90 7.29
CA THR A 408 15.89 0.85 7.59
C THR A 408 16.53 -0.54 7.66
N ALA A 409 17.47 -0.84 6.76
CA ALA A 409 18.20 -2.10 6.81
C ALA A 409 19.09 -2.20 8.05
N PHE A 410 19.71 -1.09 8.45
CA PHE A 410 20.46 -0.98 9.70
C PHE A 410 19.58 -1.26 10.93
N LEU A 411 18.35 -0.72 10.97
CA LEU A 411 17.42 -0.99 12.07
C LEU A 411 17.00 -2.46 12.13
N VAL A 412 16.73 -3.10 10.98
CA VAL A 412 16.43 -4.54 10.91
C VAL A 412 17.60 -5.37 11.43
N SER A 413 18.82 -5.10 10.96
CA SER A 413 20.05 -5.76 11.46
C SER A 413 20.20 -5.58 12.97
N SER A 414 19.99 -4.36 13.46
CA SER A 414 20.13 -4.02 14.87
C SER A 414 19.10 -4.75 15.72
N PHE A 415 17.85 -4.82 15.29
CA PHE A 415 16.79 -5.56 15.98
C PHE A 415 17.09 -7.06 16.06
N LEU A 416 17.47 -7.69 14.94
CA LEU A 416 17.82 -9.12 14.95
C LEU A 416 19.02 -9.40 15.86
N SER A 417 19.99 -8.50 15.89
CA SER A 417 21.15 -8.59 16.79
C SER A 417 20.75 -8.37 18.26
N ASP A 418 19.78 -7.49 18.55
CA ASP A 418 19.25 -7.29 19.90
C ASP A 418 18.52 -8.55 20.42
N LEU A 419 17.83 -9.30 19.55
CA LEU A 419 17.22 -10.58 19.94
C LEU A 419 18.30 -11.63 20.29
N ILE A 420 19.44 -11.62 19.60
CA ILE A 420 20.57 -12.50 19.90
C ILE A 420 21.25 -12.08 21.21
N ASP A 421 21.43 -10.77 21.43
CA ASP A 421 21.93 -10.24 22.70
C ASP A 421 20.99 -10.63 23.85
N GLU A 422 19.67 -10.46 23.69
CA GLU A 422 18.67 -10.82 24.68
C GLU A 422 18.73 -12.30 25.05
N LEU A 423 18.86 -13.19 24.05
CA LEU A 423 19.02 -14.63 24.27
C LEU A 423 20.29 -14.92 25.08
N MET A 424 21.44 -14.47 24.59
CA MET A 424 22.75 -14.86 25.12
C MET A 424 23.05 -14.22 26.47
N VAL A 425 22.63 -12.97 26.68
CA VAL A 425 22.82 -12.27 27.95
C VAL A 425 21.87 -12.81 29.01
N ASN A 426 20.62 -13.18 28.67
CA ASN A 426 19.76 -13.86 29.64
C ASN A 426 20.31 -15.23 30.04
N ILE A 427 20.87 -16.01 29.11
CA ILE A 427 21.55 -17.26 29.44
C ILE A 427 22.73 -16.98 30.41
N GLU A 428 23.53 -15.95 30.15
CA GLU A 428 24.63 -15.55 31.04
C GLU A 428 24.14 -15.18 32.45
N ILE A 429 23.07 -14.37 32.56
CA ILE A 429 22.57 -13.92 33.85
C ILE A 429 22.09 -15.14 34.66
N ASN A 430 21.28 -16.01 34.06
CA ASN A 430 20.78 -17.20 34.75
C ASN A 430 21.91 -18.20 35.09
N LEU A 431 22.94 -18.32 34.25
CA LEU A 431 24.14 -19.12 34.57
C LEU A 431 24.88 -18.57 35.80
N LYS A 432 24.98 -17.24 35.93
CA LYS A 432 25.57 -16.60 37.12
C LYS A 432 24.72 -16.81 38.37
N GLU A 433 23.41 -16.68 38.25
CA GLU A 433 22.46 -16.90 39.35
C GLU A 433 22.55 -18.36 39.82
N GLN A 434 22.48 -19.33 38.91
CA GLN A 434 22.64 -20.76 39.21
C GLN A 434 24.03 -21.07 39.80
N SER A 435 25.07 -20.38 39.35
CA SER A 435 26.43 -20.56 39.87
C SER A 435 26.57 -20.19 41.35
N ASN A 436 25.77 -19.24 41.86
CA ASN A 436 25.81 -18.87 43.28
C ASN A 436 25.33 -20.04 44.16
N GLU A 437 24.52 -20.94 43.62
CA GLU A 437 23.99 -22.11 44.32
C GLU A 437 24.81 -23.38 44.06
N THR A 438 25.32 -23.55 42.84
CA THR A 438 25.93 -24.80 42.36
C THR A 438 27.47 -24.76 42.26
N ASN A 439 28.09 -23.61 42.59
CA ASN A 439 29.56 -23.39 42.52
C ASN A 439 30.18 -23.72 41.15
N VAL A 440 29.45 -23.40 40.06
CA VAL A 440 29.97 -23.59 38.69
C VAL A 440 31.07 -22.56 38.40
N ARG A 441 32.26 -23.03 38.04
CA ARG A 441 33.40 -22.15 37.70
C ARG A 441 33.07 -21.18 36.56
N LYS A 442 33.64 -19.96 36.63
CA LYS A 442 33.49 -18.94 35.59
C LYS A 442 33.95 -19.42 34.21
N SER A 443 35.06 -20.15 34.14
CA SER A 443 35.56 -20.73 32.88
C SER A 443 34.58 -21.74 32.27
N THR A 444 33.86 -22.51 33.09
CA THR A 444 32.77 -23.40 32.61
C THR A 444 31.59 -22.61 32.07
N GLN A 445 31.16 -21.54 32.75
CA GLN A 445 30.11 -20.65 32.23
C GLN A 445 30.53 -20.03 30.88
N GLY A 446 31.78 -19.54 30.81
CA GLY A 446 32.37 -19.03 29.59
C GLY A 446 32.40 -20.06 28.46
N PHE A 447 32.78 -21.31 28.75
CA PHE A 447 32.76 -22.39 27.76
C PHE A 447 31.36 -22.62 27.17
N MET A 448 30.34 -22.74 28.02
CA MET A 448 28.95 -22.92 27.57
C MET A 448 28.50 -21.75 26.67
N LEU A 449 28.80 -20.51 27.08
CA LEU A 449 28.43 -19.32 26.32
C LEU A 449 29.16 -19.20 24.98
N VAL A 450 30.47 -19.50 24.94
CA VAL A 450 31.25 -19.48 23.68
C VAL A 450 30.77 -20.56 22.73
N ARG A 451 30.54 -21.77 23.22
CA ARG A 451 29.97 -22.87 22.43
C ARG A 451 28.64 -22.45 21.80
N SER A 452 27.75 -21.84 22.57
CA SER A 452 26.48 -21.31 22.08
C SER A 452 26.66 -20.17 21.07
N SER A 453 27.62 -19.25 21.26
CA SER A 453 27.91 -18.21 20.26
C SER A 453 28.41 -18.77 18.93
N VAL A 454 29.29 -19.79 18.96
CA VAL A 454 29.77 -20.47 17.75
C VAL A 454 28.64 -21.22 17.05
N MET A 455 27.72 -21.81 17.82
CA MET A 455 26.51 -22.42 17.29
C MET A 455 25.62 -21.40 16.57
N ILE A 456 25.37 -20.24 17.18
CA ILE A 456 24.61 -19.14 16.58
C ILE A 456 25.29 -18.67 15.28
N GLU A 457 26.60 -18.45 15.30
CA GLU A 457 27.37 -18.08 14.11
C GLU A 457 27.23 -19.12 12.98
N THR A 458 27.26 -20.41 13.33
CA THR A 458 27.05 -21.49 12.37
C THR A 458 25.64 -21.49 11.77
N ILE A 459 24.61 -21.26 12.59
CA ILE A 459 23.21 -21.19 12.13
C ILE A 459 23.00 -19.97 11.22
N VAL A 460 23.54 -18.81 11.62
CA VAL A 460 23.48 -17.56 10.85
C VAL A 460 24.14 -17.75 9.48
N ASN A 461 25.37 -18.27 9.44
CA ASN A 461 26.12 -18.46 8.20
C ASN A 461 25.49 -19.50 7.24
N ARG A 462 24.65 -20.41 7.74
CA ARG A 462 23.91 -21.39 6.93
C ARG A 462 22.55 -20.88 6.45
N SER A 463 22.11 -19.71 6.94
CA SER A 463 20.78 -19.17 6.66
C SER A 463 20.89 -17.87 5.87
N ASP A 464 20.84 -17.98 4.54
CA ASP A 464 21.00 -16.83 3.63
C ASP A 464 20.13 -15.60 4.00
N PRO A 465 18.81 -15.73 4.29
CA PRO A 465 17.98 -14.56 4.61
C PRO A 465 18.41 -13.86 5.90
N LEU A 466 18.85 -14.64 6.90
CA LEU A 466 19.30 -14.13 8.18
C LEU A 466 20.68 -13.47 8.05
N TYR A 467 21.61 -14.12 7.35
CA TYR A 467 22.94 -13.60 7.09
C TYR A 467 22.88 -12.26 6.34
N GLN A 468 22.07 -12.18 5.27
CA GLN A 468 21.88 -10.97 4.48
C GLN A 468 21.26 -9.83 5.30
N LYS A 469 20.26 -10.13 6.16
CA LYS A 469 19.60 -9.12 7.01
C LYS A 469 20.44 -8.64 8.19
N LEU A 470 21.32 -9.47 8.72
CA LEU A 470 22.31 -9.06 9.72
C LEU A 470 23.43 -8.23 9.09
N GLY A 471 23.85 -8.55 7.86
CA GLY A 471 24.91 -7.82 7.17
C GLY A 471 26.22 -7.73 7.96
N SER A 472 27.10 -6.80 7.57
CA SER A 472 28.41 -6.63 8.23
C SER A 472 28.29 -6.25 9.71
N ILE A 473 27.33 -5.38 10.03
CA ILE A 473 27.13 -4.85 11.39
C ILE A 473 26.65 -5.96 12.32
N GLY A 474 25.66 -6.76 11.93
CA GLY A 474 25.17 -7.87 12.74
C GLY A 474 26.25 -8.94 12.97
N ILE A 475 27.09 -9.21 11.97
CA ILE A 475 28.24 -10.12 12.13
C ILE A 475 29.29 -9.54 13.10
N GLU A 476 29.61 -8.25 13.01
CA GLU A 476 30.51 -7.60 13.96
C GLU A 476 29.96 -7.68 15.40
N ARG A 477 28.66 -7.43 15.58
CA ARG A 477 27.97 -7.54 16.87
C ARG A 477 28.07 -8.95 17.44
N LEU A 478 27.85 -9.97 16.61
CA LEU A 478 28.02 -11.38 17.00
C LEU A 478 29.46 -11.69 17.40
N HIS A 479 30.45 -11.16 16.68
CA HIS A 479 31.86 -11.32 17.04
C HIS A 479 32.21 -10.63 18.36
N ARG A 480 31.67 -9.44 18.64
CA ARG A 480 31.84 -8.75 19.95
C ARG A 480 31.28 -9.60 21.09
N LEU A 481 30.10 -10.18 20.90
CA LEU A 481 29.46 -11.06 21.88
C LEU A 481 30.29 -12.34 22.11
N LYS A 482 30.72 -13.01 21.04
CA LYS A 482 31.62 -14.18 21.09
C LYS A 482 32.92 -13.85 21.81
N ASN A 483 33.56 -12.72 21.49
CA ASN A 483 34.81 -12.29 22.12
C ASN A 483 34.65 -11.97 23.60
N ARG A 484 33.50 -11.42 24.01
CA ARG A 484 33.17 -11.20 25.42
C ARG A 484 33.11 -12.51 26.20
N PHE A 485 32.39 -13.50 25.69
CA PHE A 485 32.31 -14.81 26.36
C PHE A 485 33.63 -15.58 26.29
N LEU A 486 34.40 -15.41 25.21
CA LEU A 486 35.74 -15.97 25.09
C LEU A 486 36.66 -15.48 26.21
N LYS A 487 36.58 -14.21 26.58
CA LYS A 487 37.35 -13.67 27.72
C LYS A 487 36.96 -14.33 29.05
N VAL A 488 35.68 -14.64 29.25
CA VAL A 488 35.20 -15.34 30.46
C VAL A 488 35.71 -16.78 30.48
N PHE A 489 35.71 -17.46 29.34
CA PHE A 489 36.29 -18.80 29.21
C PHE A 489 37.80 -18.82 29.50
N LEU A 490 38.51 -17.82 28.97
CA LEU A 490 39.96 -17.69 29.10
C LEU A 490 40.42 -17.15 30.46
N ASP A 491 39.54 -16.96 31.45
CA ASP A 491 39.87 -16.35 32.75
C ASP A 491 40.98 -17.13 33.48
N ASP A 492 40.85 -18.45 33.59
CA ASP A 492 41.85 -19.33 34.24
C ASP A 492 43.22 -19.27 33.53
N TRP A 493 43.22 -19.26 32.19
CA TRP A 493 44.42 -19.14 31.37
C TRP A 493 45.05 -17.74 31.46
N SER A 494 44.22 -16.71 31.51
CA SER A 494 44.65 -15.32 31.69
C SER A 494 45.30 -15.14 33.06
N HIS A 495 44.77 -15.81 34.10
CA HIS A 495 45.37 -15.81 35.43
C HIS A 495 46.75 -16.47 35.44
N ALA A 496 46.90 -17.64 34.81
CA ALA A 496 48.20 -18.31 34.68
C ALA A 496 49.24 -17.43 33.96
N SER A 497 48.83 -16.77 32.86
CA SER A 497 49.69 -15.81 32.14
C SER A 497 50.03 -14.57 32.99
N TYR A 498 49.06 -14.07 33.76
CA TYR A 498 49.23 -12.93 34.65
C TYR A 498 50.24 -13.18 35.78
N ILE A 499 50.24 -14.40 36.37
CA ILE A 499 51.25 -14.79 37.37
C ILE A 499 52.66 -14.57 36.84
N ILE A 500 52.91 -14.98 35.59
CA ILE A 500 54.20 -14.77 34.92
C ILE A 500 54.55 -13.27 34.89
N ILE A 501 53.65 -12.46 34.32
CA ILE A 501 53.91 -11.03 34.11
C ILE A 501 54.12 -10.31 35.45
N ARG A 502 53.23 -10.56 36.43
CA ARG A 502 53.27 -9.96 37.76
C ARG A 502 54.57 -10.28 38.47
N ASP A 503 54.93 -11.56 38.59
CA ASP A 503 56.06 -11.99 39.40
C ASP A 503 57.39 -11.64 38.72
N MET A 504 57.48 -11.75 37.38
CA MET A 504 58.66 -11.27 36.64
C MET A 504 58.90 -9.77 36.84
N THR A 505 57.82 -8.97 36.90
CA THR A 505 57.91 -7.53 37.17
C THR A 505 58.34 -7.27 38.60
N GLN A 506 57.74 -7.95 39.59
CA GLN A 506 58.12 -7.82 41.00
C GLN A 506 59.59 -8.17 41.24
N ILE A 507 60.09 -9.25 40.64
CA ILE A 507 61.51 -9.64 40.71
C ILE A 507 62.39 -8.52 40.15
N THR A 508 62.05 -8.00 38.97
CA THR A 508 62.82 -6.93 38.31
C THR A 508 62.87 -5.66 39.17
N THR A 509 61.74 -5.23 39.72
CA THR A 509 61.66 -4.06 40.60
C THR A 509 62.43 -4.27 41.90
N THR A 510 62.32 -5.45 42.51
CA THR A 510 63.05 -5.81 43.74
C THR A 510 64.57 -5.75 43.50
N ASN A 511 65.03 -6.25 42.36
CA ASN A 511 66.45 -6.22 41.99
C ASN A 511 66.96 -4.80 41.75
N ALA A 512 66.14 -3.95 41.10
CA ALA A 512 66.49 -2.55 40.83
C ALA A 512 66.59 -1.72 42.13
N LEU A 513 65.71 -1.95 43.11
CA LEU A 513 65.70 -1.24 44.40
C LEU A 513 66.86 -1.65 45.32
N HIS A 514 67.38 -2.86 45.19
CA HIS A 514 68.43 -3.41 46.05
C HIS A 514 69.79 -3.56 45.36
N GLY A 515 70.03 -2.85 44.24
CA GLY A 515 71.33 -2.78 43.58
C GLY A 515 71.90 -4.14 43.12
N GLY A 516 71.04 -5.13 42.82
CA GLY A 516 71.47 -6.47 42.41
C GLY A 516 72.09 -7.34 43.52
N GLN A 517 72.09 -6.90 44.79
CA GLN A 517 72.78 -7.59 45.88
C GLN A 517 71.98 -8.73 46.54
N ASN A 518 70.73 -8.99 46.14
CA ASN A 518 69.84 -9.92 46.86
C ASN A 518 69.55 -11.23 46.12
N SER A 519 70.62 -11.89 45.62
CA SER A 519 70.53 -13.11 44.80
C SER A 519 69.74 -14.24 45.47
N ALA A 520 69.85 -14.45 46.79
CA ALA A 520 69.10 -15.52 47.47
C ALA A 520 67.58 -15.30 47.41
N LYS A 521 67.12 -14.07 47.70
CA LYS A 521 65.71 -13.68 47.65
C LYS A 521 65.14 -13.75 46.24
N GLU A 522 65.91 -13.28 45.24
CA GLU A 522 65.54 -13.39 43.83
C GLU A 522 65.38 -14.85 43.41
N LYS A 523 66.32 -15.72 43.78
CA LYS A 523 66.26 -17.16 43.44
C LYS A 523 65.02 -17.82 44.04
N ASP A 524 64.62 -17.44 45.24
CA ASP A 524 63.39 -17.96 45.86
C ASP A 524 62.13 -17.41 45.18
N GLN A 525 62.10 -16.12 44.82
CA GLN A 525 61.01 -15.55 44.02
C GLN A 525 60.87 -16.22 42.65
N ILE A 526 61.97 -16.58 41.98
CA ILE A 526 61.94 -17.32 40.71
C ILE A 526 61.38 -18.73 40.92
N LYS A 527 61.75 -19.43 42.00
CA LYS A 527 61.18 -20.75 42.34
C LYS A 527 59.67 -20.67 42.58
N ASP A 528 59.24 -19.68 43.34
CA ASP A 528 57.83 -19.45 43.63
C ASP A 528 57.05 -19.12 42.36
N LEU A 529 57.60 -18.29 41.47
CA LEU A 529 57.02 -17.96 40.17
C LEU A 529 56.77 -19.22 39.33
N PHE A 530 57.77 -20.09 39.15
CA PHE A 530 57.60 -21.34 38.41
C PHE A 530 56.58 -22.26 39.08
N ARG A 531 56.59 -22.37 40.42
CA ARG A 531 55.61 -23.19 41.16
C ARG A 531 54.19 -22.68 40.95
N ASN A 532 53.95 -21.40 41.21
CA ASN A 532 52.64 -20.77 41.10
C ASN A 532 52.10 -20.85 39.67
N PHE A 533 52.95 -20.62 38.66
CA PHE A 533 52.58 -20.80 37.26
C PHE A 533 52.19 -22.25 36.97
N ASN A 534 53.02 -23.23 37.36
CA ASN A 534 52.75 -24.65 37.09
C ASN A 534 51.43 -25.11 37.74
N GLU A 535 51.16 -24.68 38.97
CA GLU A 535 49.92 -24.99 39.69
C GLU A 535 48.71 -24.41 38.96
N SER A 536 48.75 -23.12 38.62
CA SER A 536 47.66 -22.45 37.90
C SER A 536 47.45 -23.00 36.48
N PHE A 537 48.53 -23.32 35.76
CA PHE A 537 48.48 -23.92 34.43
C PHE A 537 47.89 -25.33 34.46
N ASP A 538 48.36 -26.19 35.38
CA ASP A 538 47.85 -27.55 35.50
C ASP A 538 46.37 -27.56 35.90
N GLU A 539 45.95 -26.63 36.75
CA GLU A 539 44.54 -26.46 37.11
C GLU A 539 43.68 -26.03 35.90
N ALA A 540 44.12 -25.04 35.14
CA ALA A 540 43.45 -24.58 33.92
C ALA A 540 43.36 -25.70 32.87
N LEU A 541 44.45 -26.45 32.68
CA LEU A 541 44.50 -27.57 31.74
C LEU A 541 43.56 -28.71 32.17
N ARG A 542 43.59 -29.10 33.46
CA ARG A 542 42.66 -30.11 34.00
C ARG A 542 41.21 -29.68 33.85
N GLN A 543 40.92 -28.39 34.01
CA GLN A 543 39.56 -27.89 33.84
C GLN A 543 39.13 -27.92 32.38
N TYR A 544 40.02 -27.56 31.45
CA TYR A 544 39.76 -27.64 30.01
C TYR A 544 39.46 -29.07 29.55
N GLU A 545 40.24 -30.06 30.03
CA GLU A 545 40.06 -31.47 29.67
C GLU A 545 38.70 -32.04 30.08
N LYS A 546 38.07 -31.50 31.14
CA LYS A 546 36.73 -31.92 31.57
C LYS A 546 35.63 -31.59 30.57
N PHE A 547 35.83 -30.59 29.70
CA PHE A 547 34.81 -30.19 28.72
C PHE A 547 34.63 -31.22 27.59
N ASN A 548 35.57 -32.15 27.40
CA ASN A 548 35.50 -33.24 26.41
C ASN A 548 34.96 -32.78 25.03
N ILE A 549 35.60 -31.77 24.43
CA ILE A 549 35.12 -31.12 23.20
C ILE A 549 35.24 -32.06 22.00
N GLN A 550 34.11 -32.56 21.51
CA GLN A 550 34.05 -33.47 20.34
C GLN A 550 34.12 -32.72 18.99
N GLU A 551 33.67 -31.46 18.96
CA GLU A 551 33.64 -30.65 17.74
C GLU A 551 35.04 -30.15 17.38
N LYS A 552 35.60 -30.66 16.27
CA LYS A 552 36.96 -30.36 15.83
C LYS A 552 37.23 -28.87 15.63
N ASP A 553 36.28 -28.16 15.01
CA ASP A 553 36.45 -26.74 14.70
C ASP A 553 36.42 -25.87 15.96
N LEU A 554 35.51 -26.17 16.89
CA LEU A 554 35.45 -25.50 18.19
C LEU A 554 36.70 -25.77 19.02
N ARG A 555 37.17 -27.03 19.04
CA ARG A 555 38.40 -27.44 19.73
C ARG A 555 39.61 -26.68 19.17
N SER A 556 39.75 -26.65 17.85
CA SER A 556 40.82 -25.92 17.16
C SER A 556 40.77 -24.42 17.44
N TYR A 557 39.58 -23.82 17.42
CA TYR A 557 39.38 -22.40 17.74
C TYR A 557 39.81 -22.07 19.17
N LEU A 558 39.25 -22.77 20.17
CA LEU A 558 39.57 -22.53 21.58
C LEU A 558 41.04 -22.83 21.88
N GLY A 559 41.60 -23.90 21.31
CA GLY A 559 43.01 -24.25 21.47
C GLY A 559 43.94 -23.17 20.92
N SER A 560 43.62 -22.59 19.75
CA SER A 560 44.35 -21.44 19.19
C SER A 560 44.32 -20.23 20.14
N GLU A 561 43.17 -19.88 20.71
CA GLU A 561 43.04 -18.73 21.61
C GLU A 561 43.81 -18.93 22.93
N ILE A 562 43.79 -20.14 23.50
CA ILE A 562 44.59 -20.47 24.67
C ILE A 562 46.10 -20.37 24.36
N LYS A 563 46.54 -20.94 23.23
CA LYS A 563 47.94 -20.90 22.80
C LYS A 563 48.46 -19.47 22.66
N LYS A 564 47.66 -18.57 22.08
CA LYS A 564 48.00 -17.13 21.93
C LYS A 564 48.27 -16.45 23.27
N LEU A 565 47.55 -16.82 24.34
CA LEU A 565 47.71 -16.22 25.66
C LEU A 565 48.92 -16.74 26.43
N ILE A 566 49.21 -18.04 26.32
CA ILE A 566 50.10 -18.74 27.24
C ILE A 566 51.50 -18.94 26.66
N ILE A 567 51.64 -19.25 25.36
CA ILE A 567 52.94 -19.59 24.75
C ILE A 567 53.94 -18.44 24.88
N ASN A 568 53.52 -17.22 24.51
CA ASN A 568 54.41 -16.06 24.53
C ASN A 568 54.82 -15.67 25.96
N ALA A 569 53.92 -15.80 26.93
CA ALA A 569 54.23 -15.52 28.33
C ALA A 569 55.23 -16.55 28.88
N TYR A 570 54.99 -17.84 28.61
CA TYR A 570 55.89 -18.91 29.03
C TYR A 570 57.27 -18.82 28.38
N ASN A 571 57.35 -18.53 27.08
CA ASN A 571 58.62 -18.36 26.38
C ASN A 571 59.45 -17.25 27.00
N LYS A 572 58.84 -16.11 27.38
CA LYS A 572 59.53 -15.02 28.09
C LYS A 572 60.02 -15.44 29.47
N LEU A 573 59.22 -16.20 30.23
CA LEU A 573 59.61 -16.76 31.52
C LEU A 573 60.85 -17.65 31.36
N TYR A 574 60.78 -18.58 30.40
CA TYR A 574 61.84 -19.54 30.12
C TYR A 574 63.11 -18.85 29.61
N ASP A 575 63.00 -17.87 28.72
CA ASP A 575 64.16 -17.13 28.21
C ASP A 575 64.90 -16.37 29.31
N LYS A 576 64.17 -15.74 30.23
CA LYS A 576 64.78 -14.92 31.26
C LYS A 576 65.41 -15.75 32.38
N TYR A 577 64.75 -16.83 32.80
CA TYR A 577 65.15 -17.57 34.01
C TYR A 577 65.44 -19.05 33.78
N GLY A 578 65.04 -19.62 32.63
CA GLY A 578 65.16 -21.06 32.34
C GLY A 578 66.60 -21.56 32.28
N SER A 579 67.54 -20.72 31.83
CA SER A 579 68.98 -21.01 31.81
C SER A 579 69.73 -20.55 33.07
N GLY A 580 69.08 -19.82 33.98
CA GLY A 580 69.71 -19.19 35.16
C GLY A 580 70.03 -20.15 36.31
N GLU A 581 70.99 -19.78 37.16
CA GLU A 581 71.42 -20.57 38.33
C GLU A 581 70.57 -20.28 39.59
N PHE A 582 69.25 -20.44 39.49
CA PHE A 582 68.35 -20.18 40.63
C PHE A 582 68.10 -21.39 41.54
N THR A 583 68.41 -22.60 41.07
CA THR A 583 68.21 -23.85 41.82
C THR A 583 69.20 -24.92 41.38
N LYS A 584 69.56 -25.83 42.31
CA LYS A 584 70.35 -27.05 42.00
C LYS A 584 69.48 -28.15 41.37
N ASN A 585 68.16 -28.12 41.60
CA ASN A 585 67.22 -29.09 41.05
C ASN A 585 66.25 -28.38 40.09
N ARG A 586 66.66 -28.25 38.83
CA ARG A 586 65.90 -27.51 37.79
C ARG A 586 64.61 -28.22 37.40
N SER A 587 64.64 -29.55 37.26
CA SER A 587 63.48 -30.37 36.86
C SER A 587 62.32 -30.31 37.86
N LYS A 588 62.59 -29.96 39.14
CA LYS A 588 61.54 -29.71 40.13
C LYS A 588 60.67 -28.49 39.81
N TYR A 589 61.22 -27.46 39.17
CA TYR A 589 60.54 -26.18 38.94
C TYR A 589 60.20 -25.95 37.46
N ILE A 590 61.11 -26.31 36.56
CA ILE A 590 60.92 -26.21 35.12
C ILE A 590 60.45 -27.58 34.62
N LYS A 591 59.15 -27.73 34.41
CA LYS A 591 58.53 -28.99 33.94
C LYS A 591 58.76 -29.26 32.46
N TYR A 592 58.81 -28.20 31.66
CA TYR A 592 58.88 -28.25 30.20
C TYR A 592 59.95 -27.27 29.69
N ASP A 593 60.63 -27.60 28.60
CA ASP A 593 61.26 -26.58 27.77
C ASP A 593 60.23 -25.95 26.80
N LYS A 594 60.65 -24.96 26.01
CA LYS A 594 59.74 -24.27 25.06
C LYS A 594 59.08 -25.24 24.07
N MET A 595 59.86 -26.18 23.51
CA MET A 595 59.38 -27.11 22.49
C MET A 595 58.46 -28.17 23.10
N GLN A 596 58.80 -28.67 24.30
CA GLN A 596 57.99 -29.59 25.07
C GLN A 596 56.67 -28.95 25.48
N PHE A 597 56.70 -27.67 25.90
CA PHE A 597 55.50 -26.93 26.28
C PHE A 597 54.57 -26.71 25.09
N GLU A 598 55.12 -26.34 23.93
CA GLU A 598 54.34 -26.20 22.70
C GLU A 598 53.75 -27.55 22.23
N ARG A 599 54.53 -28.63 22.29
CA ARG A 599 54.03 -30.00 22.01
C ARG A 599 52.88 -30.40 22.94
N LEU A 600 53.03 -30.18 24.24
CA LEU A 600 51.98 -30.45 25.22
C LEU A 600 50.68 -29.74 24.85
N LEU A 601 50.76 -28.45 24.52
CA LEU A 601 49.59 -27.67 24.12
C LEU A 601 48.98 -28.14 22.78
N ASN A 602 49.80 -28.66 21.87
CA ASN A 602 49.31 -29.22 20.59
C ASN A 602 48.62 -30.59 20.76
N GLU A 603 49.01 -31.36 21.76
CA GLU A 603 48.42 -32.67 22.06
C GLU A 603 47.15 -32.55 22.91
N ARG A 604 47.17 -31.65 23.91
CA ARG A 604 46.09 -31.54 24.91
C ARG A 604 44.96 -30.59 24.51
N LEU A 605 45.25 -29.56 23.72
CA LEU A 605 44.25 -28.63 23.16
C LEU A 605 43.96 -29.00 21.72
#